data_AF-A0AAJ6T6D0-F1
#
_entry.id   AF-A0AAJ6T6D0-F1
#
_cell.length_a   1.000
_cell.length_b   1.000
_cell.length_c   1.000
_cell.angle_alpha   90.00
_cell.angle_beta   90.00
_cell.angle_gamma   90.00
#
_symmetry.space_group_name_H-M   'P 1'
#
loop_
_entity.id
_entity.type
_entity.pdbx_description
1 polymer ?
#
loop_
_entity_poly.entity_id
_entity_poly.type
_entity_poly.pdbx_seq_one_letter_code
_entity_poly.pdbx_strand_id
1 'polypeptide(L)'
;MDITDSKLVLPCPSALSPSQVSVVFDPSCDRIPHPDTELENSIFEIWDQRVQKNASLYNGEKFRYGGYTLSNRAGSEQDLHACLHLGLTDYRVFMRTYLNPLWDKLLLPSEDDPKQCQHTSSPLGNGAIVETSDQKIEVLQRSYNVGEFPGHFVFPGGHPEVWSLKDETFAF
;
A
#
# COMPACT_ATOMS: atom_id res chain seq x y z
N MET A 1 15.84 -11.33 -1.08
CA MET A 1 15.35 -10.05 -0.56
C MET A 1 15.25 -10.28 0.94
N ASP A 2 16.25 -9.81 1.68
CA ASP A 2 16.24 -9.93 3.14
C ASP A 2 15.19 -8.94 3.66
N ILE A 3 14.18 -9.43 4.38
CA ILE A 3 13.10 -8.61 4.95
C ILE A 3 13.60 -8.07 6.29
N THR A 4 14.70 -7.31 6.28
CA THR A 4 15.32 -6.85 7.54
C THR A 4 14.99 -5.41 7.89
N ASP A 5 14.55 -4.58 6.94
CA ASP A 5 14.29 -3.16 7.20
C ASP A 5 12.80 -2.82 7.06
N SER A 6 12.04 -3.01 8.13
CA SER A 6 10.70 -2.46 8.28
C SER A 6 10.77 -1.17 9.10
N LYS A 7 10.22 -0.07 8.58
CA LYS A 7 10.10 1.21 9.28
C LYS A 7 8.68 1.38 9.82
N LEU A 8 8.54 1.68 11.10
CA LEU A 8 7.24 2.06 11.68
C LEU A 8 6.95 3.52 11.32
N VAL A 9 5.98 3.74 10.43
CA VAL A 9 5.65 5.06 9.87
C VAL A 9 4.76 5.89 10.79
N LEU A 10 3.78 5.23 11.43
CA LEU A 10 2.83 5.85 12.34
C LEU A 10 2.67 4.98 13.61
N PRO A 11 3.35 5.31 14.72
CA PRO A 11 3.10 4.64 16.00
C PRO A 11 1.79 5.15 16.60
N CYS A 12 0.85 4.23 16.88
CA CYS A 12 -0.35 4.52 17.66
C CYS A 12 -0.16 3.98 19.09
N PRO A 13 -0.04 4.84 20.12
CA PRO A 13 0.23 4.40 21.49
C PRO A 13 -0.94 3.61 22.11
N SER A 14 -2.14 3.79 21.57
CA SER A 14 -3.34 3.04 21.91
C SER A 14 -4.16 2.74 20.66
N ALA A 15 -5.12 1.82 20.77
CA ALA A 15 -6.02 1.49 19.67
C ALA A 15 -6.88 2.70 19.31
N LEU A 16 -6.89 3.04 18.02
CA LEU A 16 -7.77 4.09 17.49
C LEU A 16 -9.14 3.50 17.16
N SER A 17 -10.20 4.13 17.64
CA SER A 17 -11.57 3.83 17.21
C SER A 17 -11.81 4.35 15.78
N PRO A 18 -12.84 3.83 15.06
CA PRO A 18 -13.18 4.35 13.73
C PRO A 18 -13.44 5.86 13.71
N SER A 19 -13.94 6.44 14.80
CA SER A 19 -14.18 7.89 14.89
C SER A 19 -12.90 8.74 15.01
N GLN A 20 -11.79 8.11 15.41
CA GLN A 20 -10.47 8.72 15.54
C GLN A 20 -9.61 8.56 14.29
N VAL A 21 -10.17 7.96 13.23
CA VAL A 21 -9.50 7.77 11.95
C VAL A 21 -10.33 8.44 10.88
N SER A 22 -9.67 9.27 10.08
CA SER A 22 -10.28 9.91 8.91
C SER A 22 -9.40 9.72 7.69
N VAL A 23 -9.98 9.92 6.51
CA VAL A 23 -9.29 9.81 5.24
C VAL A 23 -9.50 11.08 4.43
N VAL A 24 -8.41 11.63 3.90
CA VAL A 24 -8.44 12.57 2.78
C VAL A 24 -8.08 11.76 1.54
N PHE A 25 -9.00 11.70 0.59
CA PHE A 25 -8.79 11.03 -0.69
C PHE A 25 -8.72 12.07 -1.80
N ASP A 26 -7.53 12.32 -2.33
CA ASP A 26 -7.26 13.44 -3.22
C ASP A 26 -6.22 13.07 -4.30
N PRO A 27 -6.41 13.47 -5.57
CA PRO A 27 -5.45 13.19 -6.64
C PRO A 27 -4.04 13.77 -6.42
N SER A 28 -3.88 14.77 -5.55
CA SER A 28 -2.55 15.25 -5.14
C SER A 28 -1.74 14.21 -4.36
N CYS A 29 -2.40 13.16 -3.86
CA CYS A 29 -1.77 12.00 -3.24
C CYS A 29 -1.49 10.87 -4.24
N ASP A 30 -1.76 11.05 -5.53
CA ASP A 30 -1.40 10.09 -6.58
C ASP A 30 0.11 10.05 -6.81
N ARG A 31 0.57 9.05 -7.58
CA ARG A 31 1.96 8.94 -7.99
C ARG A 31 2.36 10.12 -8.89
N ILE A 32 3.50 10.72 -8.60
CA ILE A 32 4.14 11.71 -9.47
C ILE A 32 5.07 10.95 -10.43
N PRO A 33 4.91 11.06 -11.77
CA PRO A 33 5.85 10.45 -12.71
C PRO A 33 7.30 10.88 -12.45
N HIS A 34 8.26 9.99 -12.67
CA HIS A 34 9.66 10.33 -12.48
C HIS A 34 10.12 11.32 -13.58
N PRO A 35 10.93 12.35 -13.26
CA PRO A 35 11.35 13.35 -14.25
C PRO A 35 12.28 12.78 -15.35
N ASP A 36 13.05 11.74 -15.04
CA ASP A 36 13.79 10.98 -16.04
C ASP A 36 12.83 10.16 -16.91
N THR A 37 12.66 10.59 -18.16
CA THR A 37 11.74 9.99 -19.12
C THR A 37 12.23 8.63 -19.61
N GLU A 38 13.53 8.36 -19.65
CA GLU A 38 14.05 7.04 -20.04
C GLU A 38 13.77 6.02 -18.93
N LEU A 39 13.97 6.41 -17.67
CA LEU A 39 13.60 5.59 -16.52
C LEU A 39 12.09 5.33 -16.49
N GLU A 40 11.28 6.37 -16.66
CA GLU A 40 9.82 6.26 -16.70
C GLU A 40 9.35 5.41 -17.90
N ASN A 41 10.02 5.47 -19.06
CA ASN A 41 9.70 4.63 -20.22
C ASN A 41 10.08 3.16 -20.01
N SER A 42 11.23 2.90 -19.38
CA SER A 42 11.70 1.53 -19.07
C SER A 42 10.71 0.72 -18.24
N ILE A 43 9.85 1.43 -17.51
CA ILE A 43 8.80 0.87 -16.67
C ILE A 43 7.66 0.27 -17.52
N PHE A 44 7.36 0.78 -18.71
CA PHE A 44 6.14 0.39 -19.45
C PHE A 44 6.16 -1.06 -19.96
N GLU A 45 7.33 -1.60 -20.29
CA GLU A 45 7.51 -2.87 -21.00
C GLU A 45 7.15 -4.11 -20.16
N ILE A 46 7.27 -4.03 -18.83
CA ILE A 46 7.11 -5.18 -17.93
C ILE A 46 5.68 -5.74 -17.96
N TRP A 47 4.67 -4.88 -17.96
CA TRP A 47 3.27 -5.29 -17.91
C TRP A 47 2.85 -6.03 -19.20
N ASP A 48 3.20 -5.46 -20.35
CA ASP A 48 2.75 -6.00 -21.64
C ASP A 48 3.35 -7.40 -21.88
N GLN A 49 4.60 -7.61 -21.48
CA GLN A 49 5.23 -8.95 -21.49
C GLN A 49 4.55 -9.94 -20.55
N ARG A 50 4.06 -9.50 -19.38
CA ARG A 50 3.40 -10.37 -18.39
C ARG A 50 2.02 -10.80 -18.86
N VAL A 51 1.23 -9.88 -19.42
CA VAL A 51 -0.10 -10.18 -19.97
C VAL A 51 -0.01 -11.17 -21.14
N GLN A 52 1.02 -11.08 -21.98
CA GLN A 52 1.23 -12.06 -23.06
C GLN A 52 1.50 -13.48 -22.53
N LYS A 53 2.13 -13.61 -21.35
CA LYS A 53 2.45 -14.91 -20.72
C LYS A 53 1.33 -15.44 -19.83
N ASN A 54 0.45 -14.58 -19.33
CA ASN A 54 -0.65 -14.95 -18.47
C ASN A 54 -1.93 -14.17 -18.84
N ALA A 55 -2.77 -14.81 -19.66
CA ALA A 55 -4.00 -14.20 -20.16
C ALA A 55 -5.07 -13.95 -19.08
N SER A 56 -4.94 -14.55 -17.89
CA SER A 56 -5.86 -14.30 -16.77
C SER A 56 -5.40 -13.15 -15.86
N LEU A 57 -4.27 -12.51 -16.17
CA LEU A 57 -3.79 -11.34 -15.44
C LEU A 57 -4.68 -10.14 -15.75
N TYR A 58 -5.22 -9.50 -14.71
CA TYR A 58 -6.02 -8.28 -14.83
C TYR A 58 -5.42 -7.15 -13.99
N ASN A 59 -5.73 -5.92 -14.36
CA ASN A 59 -5.35 -4.74 -13.59
C ASN A 59 -6.45 -4.42 -12.58
N GLY A 60 -6.09 -4.22 -11.32
CA GLY A 60 -7.02 -3.82 -10.25
C GLY A 60 -6.60 -2.48 -9.65
N GLU A 61 -7.57 -1.57 -9.45
CA GLU A 61 -7.36 -0.28 -8.79
C GLU A 61 -7.10 -0.48 -7.29
N LYS A 62 -6.17 0.32 -6.74
CA LYS A 62 -5.74 0.25 -5.35
C LYS A 62 -5.64 1.66 -4.76
N PHE A 63 -5.80 1.76 -3.46
CA PHE A 63 -5.47 2.98 -2.74
C PHE A 63 -3.95 3.16 -2.70
N ARG A 64 -3.46 4.34 -3.03
CA ARG A 64 -2.07 4.75 -2.83
C ARG A 64 -1.93 5.43 -1.47
N TYR A 65 -0.94 5.03 -0.70
CA TYR A 65 -0.57 5.75 0.52
C TYR A 65 0.20 7.04 0.17
N GLY A 66 -0.39 8.18 0.51
CA GLY A 66 0.17 9.53 0.30
C GLY A 66 0.66 10.22 1.58
N GLY A 67 0.59 9.54 2.73
CA GLY A 67 1.03 10.06 4.03
C GLY A 67 -0.09 10.14 5.06
N TYR A 68 0.16 10.88 6.13
CA TYR A 68 -0.79 11.09 7.21
C TYR A 68 -0.59 12.43 7.90
N THR A 69 -1.62 12.86 8.63
CA THR A 69 -1.54 13.94 9.62
C THR A 69 -2.03 13.42 10.97
N LEU A 70 -1.31 13.75 12.04
CA LEU A 70 -1.78 13.53 13.40
C LEU A 70 -2.28 14.84 13.99
N SER A 71 -3.42 14.76 14.68
CA SER A 71 -3.91 15.84 15.51
C SER A 71 -4.23 15.33 16.91
N ASN A 72 -3.96 16.16 17.91
CA ASN A 72 -4.34 15.89 19.29
C ASN A 72 -5.25 17.03 19.73
N ARG A 73 -6.53 16.72 20.00
CA ARG A 73 -7.53 17.75 20.30
C ARG A 73 -7.39 18.35 21.71
N ALA A 74 -6.66 17.72 22.63
CA ALA A 74 -6.59 18.16 24.03
C ALA A 74 -5.25 17.91 24.75
N GLY A 75 -4.18 17.56 24.03
CA GLY A 75 -2.87 17.27 24.63
C GLY A 75 -2.80 15.95 25.41
N SER A 76 -3.86 15.12 25.37
CA SER A 76 -3.92 13.79 25.96
C SER A 76 -3.62 12.74 24.88
N GLU A 77 -2.95 11.63 25.22
CA GLU A 77 -2.74 10.52 24.27
C GLU A 77 -4.05 9.82 23.86
N GLN A 78 -5.12 10.04 24.64
CA GLN A 78 -6.45 9.46 24.43
C GLN A 78 -7.25 10.17 23.33
N ASP A 79 -6.85 11.38 22.94
CA ASP A 79 -7.51 12.20 21.90
C ASP A 79 -6.72 12.24 20.58
N LEU A 80 -5.89 11.22 20.33
CA LEU A 80 -5.16 11.11 19.07
C LEU A 80 -6.13 10.83 17.92
N HIS A 81 -6.06 11.68 16.90
CA HIS A 81 -6.83 11.53 15.66
C HIS A 81 -5.87 11.44 14.48
N ALA A 82 -5.97 10.34 13.73
CA ALA A 82 -5.16 10.08 12.54
C ALA A 82 -5.96 10.37 11.28
N CYS A 83 -5.39 11.21 10.41
CA CYS A 83 -5.90 11.43 9.06
C CYS A 83 -4.96 10.78 8.05
N LEU A 84 -5.43 9.76 7.34
CA LEU A 84 -4.67 9.14 6.25
C LEU A 84 -4.91 9.92 4.96
N HIS A 85 -3.83 10.23 4.24
CA HIS A 85 -3.89 10.87 2.93
C HIS A 85 -3.72 9.80 1.87
N LEU A 86 -4.74 9.57 1.06
CA LEU A 86 -4.78 8.51 0.07
C LEU A 86 -4.98 9.07 -1.34
N GLY A 87 -4.28 8.47 -2.30
CA GLY A 87 -4.51 8.66 -3.73
C GLY A 87 -4.92 7.35 -4.40
N LEU A 88 -4.84 7.32 -5.72
CA LEU A 88 -5.05 6.14 -6.55
C LEU A 88 -3.74 5.59 -7.10
N THR A 89 -3.71 4.27 -7.20
CA THR A 89 -2.74 3.53 -7.99
C THR A 89 -3.42 2.27 -8.53
N ASP A 90 -2.67 1.41 -9.21
CA ASP A 90 -3.18 0.13 -9.68
C ASP A 90 -2.10 -0.94 -9.67
N TYR A 91 -2.53 -2.19 -9.87
CA TYR A 91 -1.63 -3.33 -9.90
C TYR A 91 -0.58 -3.22 -11.01
N ARG A 92 -0.96 -2.64 -12.16
CA ARG A 92 -0.04 -2.40 -13.28
C ARG A 92 1.10 -1.47 -12.86
N VAL A 93 0.81 -0.33 -12.25
CA VAL A 93 1.80 0.64 -11.76
C VAL A 93 2.65 0.02 -10.64
N PHE A 94 2.08 -0.81 -9.77
CA PHE A 94 2.86 -1.56 -8.77
C PHE A 94 3.92 -2.47 -9.38
N MET A 95 3.53 -3.31 -10.33
CA MET A 95 4.48 -4.20 -11.03
C MET A 95 5.56 -3.42 -11.77
N ARG A 96 5.19 -2.22 -12.21
CA ARG A 96 5.99 -1.31 -13.00
C ARG A 96 7.02 -0.55 -12.18
N THR A 97 6.71 -0.19 -10.95
CA THR A 97 7.64 0.52 -10.07
C THR A 97 8.41 -0.46 -9.20
N TYR A 98 7.74 -1.27 -8.37
CA TYR A 98 8.42 -2.08 -7.36
C TYR A 98 9.03 -3.38 -7.89
N LEU A 99 8.51 -3.94 -8.98
CA LEU A 99 9.09 -5.14 -9.60
C LEU A 99 10.06 -4.81 -10.74
N ASN A 100 10.38 -3.53 -10.95
CA ASN A 100 11.41 -3.11 -11.89
C ASN A 100 12.80 -3.33 -11.27
N PRO A 101 13.79 -3.91 -11.99
CA PRO A 101 15.17 -4.02 -11.50
C PRO A 101 15.81 -2.68 -11.10
N LEU A 102 15.29 -1.56 -11.60
CA LEU A 102 15.73 -0.19 -11.31
C LEU A 102 14.80 0.54 -10.32
N TRP A 103 13.99 -0.19 -9.54
CA TRP A 103 13.00 0.40 -8.62
C TRP A 103 13.61 1.38 -7.62
N ASP A 104 14.86 1.14 -7.21
CA ASP A 104 15.63 1.95 -6.26
C ASP A 104 15.91 3.35 -6.82
N LYS A 105 16.08 3.48 -8.15
CA LYS A 105 16.26 4.78 -8.82
C LYS A 105 15.00 5.65 -8.81
N LEU A 106 13.83 5.07 -8.50
CA LEU A 106 12.59 5.83 -8.34
C LEU A 106 12.47 6.48 -6.97
N LEU A 107 13.34 6.12 -6.02
CA LEU A 107 13.32 6.70 -4.68
C LEU A 107 14.00 8.07 -4.68
N LEU A 108 13.38 9.03 -4.00
CA LEU A 108 14.04 10.28 -3.65
C LEU A 108 14.82 10.14 -2.34
N PRO A 109 15.98 10.81 -2.20
CA PRO A 109 16.71 10.86 -0.94
C PRO A 109 15.96 11.78 0.05
N SER A 110 14.99 11.20 0.77
CA SER A 110 14.17 11.89 1.78
C SER A 110 13.87 10.97 2.95
N GLU A 111 13.82 11.52 4.16
CA GLU A 111 13.37 10.82 5.37
C GLU A 111 11.84 10.77 5.51
N ASP A 112 11.15 11.59 4.69
CA ASP A 112 9.69 11.68 4.62
C ASP A 112 9.17 10.62 3.64
N ASP A 113 8.60 9.53 4.16
CA ASP A 113 8.28 8.33 3.37
C ASP A 113 7.40 8.61 2.13
N PRO A 114 6.33 9.43 2.22
CA PRO A 114 5.54 9.82 1.05
C PRO A 114 6.35 10.56 -0.03
N LYS A 115 7.32 11.39 0.35
CA LYS A 115 8.20 12.10 -0.59
C LYS A 115 9.25 11.16 -1.18
N GLN A 116 9.87 10.32 -0.36
CA GLN A 116 10.82 9.32 -0.83
C GLN A 116 10.17 8.40 -1.88
N CYS A 117 8.92 8.00 -1.64
CA CYS A 117 8.17 7.10 -2.50
C CYS A 117 7.25 7.82 -3.51
N GLN A 118 7.43 9.12 -3.77
CA GLN A 118 6.48 9.87 -4.60
C GLN A 118 6.38 9.37 -6.05
N HIS A 119 7.44 8.72 -6.55
CA HIS A 119 7.51 8.15 -7.90
C HIS A 119 7.14 6.66 -7.96
N THR A 120 6.77 6.04 -6.83
CA THR A 120 6.36 4.64 -6.78
C THR A 120 4.84 4.51 -6.57
N SER A 121 4.30 3.32 -6.85
CA SER A 121 2.86 3.05 -6.72
C SER A 121 2.33 3.16 -5.29
N SER A 122 3.17 2.80 -4.30
CA SER A 122 2.85 2.69 -2.87
C SER A 122 1.43 2.20 -2.53
N PRO A 123 0.99 1.02 -3.02
CA PRO A 123 -0.35 0.50 -2.72
C PRO A 123 -0.49 0.25 -1.22
N LEU A 124 -1.58 0.73 -0.64
CA LEU A 124 -1.88 0.51 0.76
C LEU A 124 -2.34 -0.93 0.98
N GLY A 125 -1.58 -1.69 1.77
CA GLY A 125 -1.98 -3.00 2.27
C GLY A 125 -2.67 -2.90 3.63
N ASN A 126 -3.40 -3.94 4.00
CA ASN A 126 -3.92 -4.14 5.35
C ASN A 126 -3.51 -5.51 5.89
N GLY A 127 -3.36 -5.61 7.20
CA GLY A 127 -3.06 -6.86 7.90
C GLY A 127 -3.60 -6.84 9.32
N ALA A 128 -3.83 -8.01 9.89
CA ALA A 128 -4.34 -8.16 11.24
C ALA A 128 -3.54 -9.22 12.00
N ILE A 129 -3.13 -8.89 13.22
CA ILE A 129 -2.68 -9.89 14.18
C ILE A 129 -3.93 -10.44 14.86
N VAL A 130 -4.25 -11.70 14.59
CA VAL A 130 -5.46 -12.34 15.13
C VAL A 130 -5.06 -13.20 16.33
N GLU A 131 -5.55 -12.83 17.51
CA GLU A 131 -5.41 -13.60 18.73
C GLU A 131 -6.67 -14.46 18.97
N THR A 132 -6.44 -15.73 19.25
CA THR A 132 -7.48 -16.72 19.57
C THR A 132 -7.82 -16.70 21.07
N SER A 133 -8.97 -17.26 21.46
CA SER A 133 -9.39 -17.30 22.88
C SER A 133 -8.44 -18.08 23.79
N ASP A 134 -7.60 -18.96 23.23
CA ASP A 134 -6.53 -19.67 23.93
C ASP A 134 -5.16 -18.97 23.83
N GLN A 135 -5.14 -17.67 23.53
CA GLN A 135 -3.96 -16.80 23.54
C GLN A 135 -2.88 -17.20 22.52
N LYS A 136 -3.30 -17.74 21.38
CA LYS A 136 -2.39 -18.02 20.25
C LYS A 136 -2.59 -17.01 19.14
N ILE A 137 -1.50 -16.71 18.45
CA ILE A 137 -1.48 -15.83 17.28
C ILE A 137 -1.59 -16.67 16.02
N GLU A 138 -2.57 -16.35 15.17
CA GLU A 138 -2.76 -17.02 13.90
C GLU A 138 -1.76 -16.53 12.85
N VAL A 139 -1.12 -17.48 12.15
CA VAL A 139 -0.26 -17.23 10.99
C VAL A 139 -0.62 -18.19 9.87
N LEU A 140 -0.46 -17.74 8.64
CA LEU A 140 -0.73 -18.50 7.42
C LEU A 140 0.58 -18.78 6.70
N GLN A 141 0.79 -20.02 6.25
CA GLN A 141 1.94 -20.33 5.38
C GLN A 141 1.56 -20.09 3.93
N ARG A 142 2.33 -19.24 3.24
CA ARG A 142 2.15 -19.00 1.81
C ARG A 142 2.53 -20.24 1.01
N SER A 143 1.79 -20.49 -0.06
CA SER A 143 2.18 -21.47 -1.08
C SER A 143 3.59 -21.16 -1.62
N TYR A 144 4.32 -22.19 -2.06
CA TYR A 144 5.59 -22.01 -2.76
C TYR A 144 5.42 -21.55 -4.21
N ASN A 145 4.19 -21.61 -4.75
CA ASN A 145 3.87 -21.23 -6.13
C ASN A 145 3.15 -19.87 -6.19
N VAL A 146 3.78 -18.82 -5.65
CA VAL A 146 3.27 -17.44 -5.68
C VAL A 146 4.40 -16.48 -6.06
N GLY A 147 4.04 -15.31 -6.60
CA GLY A 147 5.03 -14.33 -7.08
C GLY A 147 5.81 -13.60 -5.99
N GLU A 148 5.28 -13.55 -4.77
CA GLU A 148 5.88 -12.81 -3.65
C GLU A 148 5.98 -13.68 -2.40
N PHE A 149 7.15 -13.70 -1.77
CA PHE A 149 7.44 -14.37 -0.51
C PHE A 149 6.95 -15.84 -0.43
N PRO A 150 7.32 -16.72 -1.39
CA PRO A 150 6.90 -18.12 -1.39
C PRO A 150 7.34 -18.84 -0.11
N GLY A 151 6.45 -19.64 0.49
CA GLY A 151 6.74 -20.43 1.70
C GLY A 151 6.84 -19.66 3.02
N HIS A 152 6.75 -18.32 3.00
CA HIS A 152 6.86 -17.49 4.21
C HIS A 152 5.57 -17.54 5.04
N PHE A 153 5.70 -17.36 6.36
CA PHE A 153 4.56 -17.11 7.24
C PHE A 153 4.12 -15.66 7.14
N VAL A 154 2.80 -15.44 7.08
CA VAL A 154 2.18 -14.12 7.04
C VAL A 154 0.99 -14.04 7.97
N PHE A 155 0.61 -12.83 8.33
CA PHE A 155 -0.66 -12.55 8.98
C PHE A 155 -1.81 -12.47 7.97
N PRO A 156 -3.07 -12.71 8.38
CA PRO A 156 -4.24 -12.42 7.55
C PRO A 156 -4.24 -10.96 7.07
N GLY A 157 -4.51 -10.74 5.78
CA GLY A 157 -4.43 -9.41 5.17
C GLY A 157 -4.58 -9.42 3.66
N GLY A 158 -4.41 -8.24 3.04
CA GLY A 158 -4.53 -8.06 1.60
C GLY A 158 -4.23 -6.64 1.14
N HIS A 159 -4.66 -6.34 -0.09
CA HIS A 159 -4.59 -5.00 -0.68
C HIS A 159 -5.99 -4.61 -1.16
N PRO A 160 -6.72 -3.76 -0.40
CA PRO A 160 -8.08 -3.36 -0.73
C PRO A 160 -8.20 -2.73 -2.12
N GLU A 161 -9.32 -2.99 -2.79
CA GLU A 161 -9.64 -2.37 -4.09
C GLU A 161 -10.60 -1.21 -3.91
N VAL A 162 -10.44 -0.21 -4.78
CA VAL A 162 -11.36 0.92 -4.83
C VAL A 162 -12.60 0.47 -5.59
N TRP A 163 -13.75 0.44 -4.93
CA TRP A 163 -15.01 0.29 -5.65
C TRP A 163 -15.43 1.66 -6.16
N SER A 164 -15.24 1.93 -7.45
CA SER A 164 -15.92 3.06 -8.07
C SER A 164 -17.43 2.80 -7.97
N LEU A 165 -18.17 3.70 -7.32
CA LEU A 165 -19.64 3.76 -7.39
C LEU A 165 -20.04 4.08 -8.84
N LYS A 166 -19.92 3.10 -9.74
CA LYS A 166 -20.67 3.08 -10.98
C LYS A 166 -21.95 2.29 -10.68
N ASP A 167 -22.94 3.03 -10.16
CA ASP A 167 -24.37 2.72 -10.25
C ASP A 167 -24.92 1.43 -9.59
N GLU A 168 -24.54 1.06 -8.37
CA GLU A 168 -25.39 0.13 -7.59
C GLU A 168 -25.52 0.59 -6.12
N THR A 169 -26.74 1.00 -5.76
CA THR A 169 -27.17 1.24 -4.38
C THR A 169 -27.44 -0.11 -3.74
N PHE A 170 -26.66 -0.49 -2.74
CA PHE A 170 -27.05 -1.57 -1.83
C PHE A 170 -27.61 -0.94 -0.55
N ALA A 171 -28.91 -1.14 -0.33
CA ALA A 171 -29.50 -0.98 0.98
C ALA A 171 -28.96 -2.09 1.88
N PHE A 172 -28.37 -1.71 3.01
CA PHE A 172 -28.23 -2.60 4.16
C PHE A 172 -29.57 -2.66 4.91
#